data_AF-A0A1G1C2S1-F1
#
_entry.id   AF-A0A1G1C2S1-F1
#
_cell.length_a   1.000
_cell.length_b   1.000
_cell.length_c   1.000
_cell.angle_alpha   90.00
_cell.angle_beta   90.00
_cell.angle_gamma   90.00
#
_symmetry.space_group_name_H-M   'P 1'
#
loop_
_entity.id
_entity.type
_entity.pdbx_description
1 polymer ?
#
loop_
_entity_poly.entity_id
_entity_poly.type
_entity_poly.pdbx_seq_one_letter_code
_entity_poly.pdbx_strand_id
1 'polypeptide(L)' 'MDRTSCPNLTKNEQKCPCPKTDCGNHGICCDCLTAHLDRNTVPSCVRKRATEQQAFRDYLRGLAG' A
#
# COMPACT_ATOMS: atom_id res chain seq x y z
N MET A 1 3.88 15.03 5.46
CA MET A 1 2.57 15.48 5.99
C MET A 1 2.36 14.85 7.36
N ASP A 2 1.64 15.49 8.28
CA ASP A 2 1.23 14.81 9.51
C ASP A 2 0.28 13.63 9.15
N ARG A 3 0.49 12.45 9.76
CA ARG A 3 -0.27 11.22 9.50
C ARG A 3 -1.77 11.45 9.62
N THR A 4 -2.16 12.21 10.65
CA THR A 4 -3.55 12.47 10.99
C THR A 4 -4.26 13.35 9.97
N SER A 5 -3.52 14.05 9.11
CA SER A 5 -4.08 14.89 8.05
C SER A 5 -4.59 14.09 6.85
N CYS A 6 -4.32 12.78 6.75
CA CYS A 6 -4.85 11.96 5.67
C CYS A 6 -6.35 11.66 5.92
N PRO A 7 -7.27 12.16 5.07
CA PRO A 7 -8.71 11.97 5.29
C PRO A 7 -9.18 10.52 5.17
N ASN A 8 -8.31 9.64 4.64
CA ASN A 8 -8.58 8.22 4.46
C ASN A 8 -7.82 7.32 5.43
N LEU A 9 -7.05 7.86 6.39
CA LEU A 9 -6.19 7.08 7.29
C LEU A 9 -6.96 5.91 7.92
N THR A 10 -8.01 6.21 8.69
CA THR A 10 -8.82 5.20 9.39
C THR A 10 -9.46 4.20 8.42
N LYS A 11 -9.97 4.66 7.27
CA LYS A 11 -10.59 3.77 6.27
C LYS A 11 -9.55 2.81 5.66
N ASN A 12 -8.34 3.29 5.42
CA ASN A 12 -7.26 2.50 4.84
C ASN A 12 -6.68 1.50 5.85
N GLU A 13 -6.54 1.89 7.12
CA GLU A 13 -6.09 0.98 8.19
C GLU A 13 -7.06 -0.20 8.36
N GLN A 14 -8.36 0.04 8.24
CA GLN A 14 -9.39 -1.00 8.30
C GLN A 14 -9.43 -1.90 7.06
N LYS A 15 -9.28 -1.32 5.86
CA LYS A 15 -9.41 -2.05 4.59
C LYS A 15 -8.12 -2.73 4.12
N CYS A 16 -6.97 -2.25 4.58
CA CYS A 16 -5.67 -2.77 4.19
C CYS A 16 -4.89 -3.23 5.43
N PRO A 17 -4.98 -4.53 5.79
CA PRO A 17 -4.28 -5.04 6.97
C PRO A 17 -2.76 -5.00 6.76
N CYS A 18 -2.04 -4.43 7.71
CA CYS A 18 -0.59 -4.40 7.72
C CYS A 18 -0.09 -5.28 8.87
N PRO A 19 0.69 -6.35 8.60
CA PRO A 19 1.27 -7.17 9.68
C PRO A 19 2.34 -6.41 10.47
N LYS A 20 2.91 -5.35 9.88
CA LYS A 20 3.93 -4.51 10.50
C LYS A 20 3.25 -3.42 11.34
N THR A 21 3.18 -3.62 12.65
CA THR A 21 2.48 -2.75 13.61
C THR A 21 3.19 -1.41 13.85
N ASP A 22 4.49 -1.33 13.57
CA ASP A 22 5.32 -0.12 13.67
C ASP A 22 5.46 0.64 12.33
N CYS A 23 4.65 0.31 11.32
CA CYS A 23 4.74 0.94 10.00
C CYS A 23 4.19 2.38 10.04
N GLY A 24 5.09 3.37 9.99
CA GLY A 24 4.73 4.79 9.94
C GLY A 24 3.92 5.21 8.72
N ASN A 25 4.02 4.47 7.61
CA ASN A 25 3.28 4.76 6.37
C ASN A 25 1.90 4.09 6.33
N HIS A 26 1.57 3.19 7.28
CA HIS A 26 0.33 2.44 7.24
C HIS A 26 -0.89 3.36 7.24
N GLY A 27 -1.77 3.15 6.26
CA GLY A 27 -3.00 3.92 6.08
C GLY A 27 -2.82 5.24 5.32
N ILE A 28 -1.61 5.75 5.17
CA ILE A 28 -1.32 6.94 4.36
C ILE A 28 -1.26 6.52 2.89
N CYS A 29 -2.29 6.87 2.11
CA CYS A 29 -2.54 6.26 0.79
C CYS A 29 -1.31 6.19 -0.14
N CYS A 30 -0.74 7.35 -0.49
CA CYS A 30 0.39 7.40 -1.43
C CYS A 30 1.68 6.89 -0.78
N ASP A 31 1.97 7.29 0.47
CA ASP A 31 3.21 6.90 1.15
C ASP A 31 3.28 5.38 1.42
N CYS A 32 2.13 4.74 1.72
CA CYS A 32 2.02 3.29 1.88
C CYS A 32 2.28 2.57 0.56
N LEU A 33 1.62 3.03 -0.52
CA LEU A 33 1.73 2.41 -1.84
C LEU A 33 3.16 2.54 -2.36
N THR A 34 3.71 3.76 -2.40
CA THR A 34 5.07 4.03 -2.85
C THR A 34 6.10 3.21 -2.08
N ALA A 35 6.04 3.20 -0.74
CA ALA A 35 7.00 2.44 0.07
C ALA A 35 6.99 0.92 -0.19
N HIS A 36 5.84 0.36 -0.56
CA HIS A 36 5.75 -1.04 -0.96
C HIS A 36 6.33 -1.26 -2.37
N LEU A 37 5.95 -0.41 -3.33
CA LEU A 37 6.33 -0.55 -4.74
C LEU A 37 7.82 -0.30 -4.96
N ASP A 38 8.43 0.66 -4.24
CA ASP A 38 9.89 0.93 -4.27
C ASP A 38 10.71 -0.30 -3.84
N ARG A 39 10.11 -1.15 -2.99
CA ARG A 39 10.70 -2.41 -2.52
C ARG A 39 10.33 -3.60 -3.40
N ASN A 40 9.70 -3.35 -4.56
CA ASN A 40 9.17 -4.37 -5.47
C ASN A 40 8.17 -5.32 -4.77
N THR A 41 7.47 -4.81 -3.75
CA THR A 41 6.39 -5.48 -3.01
C THR A 41 5.05 -4.78 -3.25
N VAL A 42 3.96 -5.33 -2.74
CA VAL A 42 2.62 -4.73 -2.87
C VAL A 42 1.91 -4.73 -1.51
N PRO A 43 1.00 -3.77 -1.25
CA PRO A 43 0.18 -3.76 -0.04
C PRO A 43 -0.65 -5.05 0.12
N SER A 44 -0.89 -5.48 1.36
CA SER A 44 -1.62 -6.73 1.65
C SER A 44 -3.01 -6.77 1.03
N CYS A 45 -3.72 -5.64 0.99
CA CYS A 45 -5.07 -5.54 0.44
C CYS A 45 -5.16 -5.86 -1.06
N VAL A 46 -4.06 -5.73 -1.80
CA VAL A 46 -4.01 -6.04 -3.24
C VAL A 46 -3.19 -7.29 -3.55
N ARG A 47 -2.53 -7.87 -2.55
CA ARG A 47 -1.60 -9.01 -2.70
C ARG A 47 -2.24 -10.21 -3.39
N LYS A 48 -3.46 -10.61 -3.01
CA LYS A 48 -4.16 -11.75 -3.64
C LYS A 48 -4.29 -11.54 -5.16
N ARG A 49 -4.79 -10.38 -5.57
CA ARG A 49 -4.95 -10.04 -6.99
C ARG A 49 -3.61 -9.94 -7.72
N ALA A 50 -2.59 -9.35 -7.09
CA ALA A 50 -1.24 -9.27 -7.66
C ALA A 50 -0.57 -10.65 -7.80
N THR A 51 -0.97 -11.64 -7.00
CA THR A 51 -0.54 -13.04 -7.16
C THR A 51 -1.29 -13.73 -8.30
N GLU A 52 -2.60 -13.49 -8.42
CA GLU A 52 -3.46 -14.12 -9.43
C GLU A 52 -3.33 -13.51 -10.84
N GLN A 53 -2.90 -12.24 -10.94
CA GLN A 53 -2.87 -11.49 -12.19
C GLN A 53 -1.52 -10.78 -12.38
N GLN A 54 -0.63 -11.38 -13.16
CA GLN A 54 0.71 -10.83 -13.42
C GLN A 54 0.65 -9.44 -14.06
N ALA A 55 -0.24 -9.22 -15.03
CA ALA A 55 -0.42 -7.90 -15.65
C ALA A 55 -0.79 -6.80 -14.64
N PHE A 56 -1.61 -7.13 -13.63
CA PHE A 56 -1.95 -6.19 -12.56
C PHE A 56 -0.74 -5.90 -11.66
N ARG A 57 0.08 -6.93 -11.37
CA ARG A 57 1.34 -6.74 -10.63
C ARG A 57 2.31 -5.85 -11.38
N ASP A 58 2.44 -6.02 -12.69
CA ASP A 58 3.33 -5.20 -13.51
C ASP A 58 2.82 -3.76 -13.66
N TYR A 59 1.50 -3.58 -13.77
CA TYR A 59 0.89 -2.24 -13.70
C TYR A 59 1.23 -1.54 -12.38
N LEU A 60 1.06 -2.22 -11.24
CA LEU A 60 1.42 -1.67 -9.93
C LEU A 60 2.90 -1.30 -9.86
N ARG A 61 3.80 -2.14 -10.37
CA ARG A 61 5.25 -1.84 -10.41
C ARG A 61 5.54 -0.59 -11.24
N GLY A 62 4.81 -0.37 -12.33
CA GLY A 62 4.95 0.83 -13.17
C GLY A 62 4.50 2.14 -12.50
N LEU A 63 3.85 2.06 -11.33
CA LEU A 63 3.51 3.23 -10.52
C LEU A 63 4.64 3.64 -9.55
N ALA A 64 5.66 2.80 -9.38
CA ALA A 64 6.87 3.18 -8.63
C ALA A 64 7.62 4.24 -9.46
N GLY A 65 7.82 5.42 -8.88
CA GLY A 65 8.55 6.54 -9.47
C GLY A 65 9.73 6.91 -8.60
#